data_AF-A0A935Q2X3-F1
#
_entry.id   AF-A0A935Q2X3-F1
#
_cell.length_a   1.000
_cell.length_b   1.000
_cell.length_c   1.000
_cell.angle_alpha   90.00
_cell.angle_beta   90.00
_cell.angle_gamma   90.00
#
_symmetry.space_group_name_H-M   'P 1'
#
loop_
_entity.id
_entity.type
_entity.pdbx_description
1 polymer ?
#
loop_
_entity_poly.entity_id
_entity_poly.type
_entity_poly.pdbx_seq_one_letter_code
_entity_poly.pdbx_strand_id
1 'polypeptide(L)'
;MPDSSTEQARSVAPFSPYVALRHLVRGQPPTVGPAASVRETLLLLDRMRADAVVVLDEGSRMPLGIITLQDVVRRIAIEGGDLQAPIATVMTSGLITVPADGSAHQASVVMVRRGVRHLVLTEGDGSYFNLVSQADLYALPGAQNNDLVSSILAARDIHTLVCLAGQIRRFVARLVAERVSADALCHRLSSLNDLLTLQVIELVAGQFDLPYVHWCWLVFGSEGRLEQTLATDQDNGLIFAADSDAEAASLREAFLPFARAVNEALDACGFPLCKGNIMASNPQWCLSADEWRLAFSGWLESPQPEALLNSSIFFDLRALYGQESLTNDLRRWLLESASSYPIFMRAMVENTMNWQSPLNWWKGFRYDDDKDFPHTIDLKKHGTRPFVDAARIYALARQIPDTNTAERLRVSGEKTGMAAYELTGMIDAFHHIQRLRLEQQVNSRDATASNRVNPDDLHELDRLILKESLKQVQNLQKRLIREYMPT
;
A
#
# COMPACT_ATOMS: atom_id res chain seq x y z
N MET A 1 43.49 -28.91 -7.39
CA MET A 1 42.07 -28.90 -6.97
C MET A 1 42.04 -28.59 -5.48
N PRO A 2 41.67 -27.36 -5.12
CA PRO A 2 40.78 -27.16 -3.99
C PRO A 2 39.55 -26.36 -4.40
N ASP A 3 38.43 -26.70 -3.76
CA ASP A 3 37.06 -26.29 -4.04
C ASP A 3 36.85 -24.77 -4.05
N SER A 4 36.28 -24.29 -5.16
CA SER A 4 35.68 -22.97 -5.27
C SER A 4 34.22 -23.03 -4.82
N SER A 5 33.96 -23.05 -3.51
CA SER A 5 32.64 -22.68 -2.99
C SER A 5 32.57 -21.15 -2.88
N THR A 6 32.35 -20.48 -4.01
CA THR A 6 31.85 -19.10 -4.02
C THR A 6 30.49 -19.08 -3.35
N GLU A 7 30.51 -18.61 -2.10
CA GLU A 7 29.35 -18.21 -1.32
C GLU A 7 28.53 -17.22 -2.17
N GLN A 8 27.40 -17.69 -2.70
CA GLN A 8 26.44 -16.84 -3.39
C GLN A 8 25.89 -15.84 -2.38
N ALA A 9 26.40 -14.62 -2.43
CA ALA A 9 25.77 -13.48 -1.78
C ALA A 9 24.32 -13.41 -2.26
N ARG A 10 23.37 -13.73 -1.36
CA ARG A 10 21.94 -13.59 -1.61
C ARG A 10 21.66 -12.13 -1.97
N SER A 11 21.39 -11.89 -3.25
CA SER A 11 20.87 -10.62 -3.76
C SER A 11 19.62 -10.27 -2.98
N VAL A 12 19.69 -9.24 -2.15
CA VAL A 12 18.56 -8.69 -1.40
C VAL A 12 17.57 -8.11 -2.41
N ALA A 13 16.38 -8.70 -2.50
CA ALA A 13 15.29 -8.12 -3.25
C ALA A 13 14.96 -6.72 -2.66
N PRO A 14 14.72 -5.69 -3.49
CA PRO A 14 14.26 -4.40 -2.98
C PRO A 14 12.96 -4.59 -2.19
N PHE A 15 12.89 -3.91 -1.05
CA PHE A 15 11.76 -3.93 -0.13
C PHE A 15 10.44 -3.62 -0.87
N SER A 16 9.46 -4.51 -0.76
CA SER A 16 8.09 -4.33 -1.28
C SER A 16 7.10 -4.63 -0.14
N PRO A 17 6.04 -3.83 0.08
CA PRO A 17 5.08 -4.02 1.19
C PRO A 17 4.11 -5.20 1.01
N TYR A 18 4.08 -5.75 -0.21
CA TYR A 18 3.35 -6.97 -0.55
C TYR A 18 4.17 -8.22 -0.26
N VAL A 19 5.44 -8.02 0.08
CA VAL A 19 6.26 -9.07 0.64
C VAL A 19 5.68 -9.41 2.00
N ALA A 20 5.32 -10.68 2.14
CA ALA A 20 4.91 -11.26 3.41
C ALA A 20 5.88 -10.82 4.52
N LEU A 21 5.36 -10.46 5.68
CA LEU A 21 6.14 -10.00 6.85
C LEU A 21 7.34 -10.92 7.09
N ARG A 22 7.20 -12.21 6.82
CA ARG A 22 8.29 -13.20 6.90
C ARG A 22 9.54 -12.87 6.10
N HIS A 23 9.49 -12.12 5.00
CA HIS A 23 10.71 -11.70 4.29
C HIS A 23 11.16 -10.27 4.64
N LEU A 24 10.41 -9.56 5.48
CA LEU A 24 10.82 -8.26 6.03
C LEU A 24 11.69 -8.41 7.28
N VAL A 25 11.60 -9.57 7.95
CA VAL A 25 12.37 -9.82 9.15
C VAL A 25 13.86 -9.99 8.82
N ARG A 26 14.70 -9.14 9.40
CA ARG A 26 16.16 -9.12 9.18
C ARG A 26 16.98 -9.80 10.28
N GLY A 27 16.32 -10.31 11.34
CA GLY A 27 17.00 -10.93 12.49
C GLY A 27 16.10 -11.87 13.29
N GLN A 28 16.67 -12.54 14.29
CA GLN A 28 15.91 -13.31 15.27
C GLN A 28 15.91 -12.55 16.60
N PRO A 29 14.77 -11.97 17.01
CA PRO A 29 14.60 -11.33 18.30
C PRO A 29 14.81 -12.34 19.41
N PRO A 30 15.27 -11.90 20.58
CA PRO A 30 15.49 -12.79 21.71
C PRO A 30 14.17 -13.38 22.22
N THR A 31 14.21 -14.67 22.55
CA THR A 31 13.10 -15.42 23.13
C THR A 31 13.56 -16.13 24.40
N VAL A 32 12.66 -16.26 25.39
CA VAL A 32 12.93 -16.97 26.66
C VAL A 32 11.76 -17.87 27.05
N GLY A 33 12.02 -18.86 27.90
CA GLY A 33 10.96 -19.65 28.54
C GLY A 33 10.30 -18.90 29.71
N PRO A 34 9.09 -19.29 30.15
CA PRO A 34 8.35 -18.60 31.21
C PRO A 34 9.04 -18.65 32.58
N ALA A 35 9.90 -19.65 32.80
CA ALA A 35 10.65 -19.84 34.03
C ALA A 35 11.97 -19.05 34.09
N ALA A 36 12.41 -18.46 32.97
CA ALA A 36 13.61 -17.64 32.94
C ALA A 36 13.48 -16.47 33.92
N SER A 37 14.54 -16.14 34.64
CA SER A 37 14.50 -15.03 35.59
C SER A 37 14.39 -13.70 34.87
N VAL A 38 13.84 -12.70 35.57
CA VAL A 38 13.87 -11.31 35.10
C VAL A 38 15.31 -10.87 34.78
N ARG A 39 16.27 -11.19 35.66
CA ARG A 39 17.70 -10.86 35.47
C ARG A 39 18.27 -11.43 34.17
N GLU A 40 18.05 -12.71 33.91
CA GLU A 40 18.53 -13.37 32.69
C GLU A 40 17.93 -12.73 31.44
N THR A 41 16.63 -12.41 31.50
CA THR A 41 15.92 -11.73 30.41
C THR A 41 16.49 -10.34 30.12
N LEU A 42 16.80 -9.54 31.16
CA LEU A 42 17.42 -8.23 31.01
C LEU A 42 18.83 -8.30 30.44
N LEU A 43 19.64 -9.27 30.89
CA LEU A 43 20.98 -9.51 30.34
C LEU A 43 20.92 -9.94 28.87
N LEU A 44 19.87 -10.66 28.47
CA LEU A 44 19.65 -11.04 27.08
C LEU A 44 19.28 -9.84 26.20
N LEU A 45 18.36 -8.98 26.68
CA LEU A 45 18.00 -7.72 26.01
C LEU A 45 19.23 -6.85 25.75
N ASP A 46 20.07 -6.64 26.78
CA ASP A 46 21.30 -5.83 26.67
C ASP A 46 22.31 -6.46 25.70
N ARG A 47 22.59 -7.76 25.85
CA ARG A 47 23.55 -8.48 24.99
C ARG A 47 23.16 -8.45 23.53
N MET A 48 21.88 -8.64 23.23
CA MET A 48 21.37 -8.66 21.86
C MET A 48 21.01 -7.26 21.33
N ARG A 49 21.15 -6.22 22.16
CA ARG A 49 20.71 -4.84 21.86
C ARG A 49 19.26 -4.79 21.34
N ALA A 50 18.41 -5.63 21.92
CA ALA A 50 17.00 -5.72 21.57
C ALA A 50 16.17 -4.87 22.52
N ASP A 51 15.04 -4.36 22.05
CA ASP A 51 14.11 -3.54 22.82
C ASP A 51 12.91 -4.33 23.35
N ALA A 52 12.76 -5.59 22.94
CA ALA A 52 11.74 -6.53 23.40
C ALA A 52 12.21 -7.99 23.37
N VAL A 53 11.64 -8.81 24.25
CA VAL A 53 11.79 -10.27 24.33
C VAL A 53 10.41 -10.92 24.31
N VAL A 54 10.27 -12.01 23.55
CA VAL A 54 9.05 -12.82 23.54
C VAL A 54 9.22 -14.02 24.46
N VAL A 55 8.22 -14.26 25.30
CA VAL A 55 8.15 -15.42 26.19
C VAL A 55 7.42 -16.53 25.47
N LEU A 56 8.08 -17.67 25.28
CA LEU A 56 7.55 -18.82 24.55
C LEU A 56 7.36 -20.01 25.49
N ASP A 57 6.34 -20.81 25.22
CA ASP A 57 6.22 -22.13 25.82
C ASP A 57 7.35 -23.05 25.34
N GLU A 58 8.02 -23.74 26.27
CA GLU A 58 9.25 -24.51 26.00
C GLU A 58 9.02 -25.76 25.13
N GLY A 59 7.77 -26.21 24.94
CA GLY A 59 7.42 -27.33 24.06
C GLY A 59 6.76 -26.88 22.77
N SER A 60 5.63 -26.20 22.86
CA SER A 60 4.78 -25.84 21.72
C SER A 60 5.28 -24.65 20.92
N ARG A 61 6.24 -23.88 21.44
CA ARG A 61 6.67 -22.57 20.91
C ARG A 61 5.52 -21.58 20.75
N MET A 62 4.40 -21.77 21.44
CA MET A 62 3.33 -20.78 21.47
C MET A 62 3.82 -19.52 22.20
N PRO A 63 3.55 -18.32 21.67
CA PRO A 63 3.94 -17.10 22.34
C PRO A 63 2.99 -16.83 23.51
N LEU A 64 3.53 -16.83 24.73
CA LEU A 64 2.79 -16.68 25.99
C LEU A 64 2.72 -15.22 26.44
N GLY A 65 3.73 -14.42 26.10
CA GLY A 65 3.78 -13.01 26.45
C GLY A 65 4.98 -12.28 25.84
N ILE A 66 5.08 -10.98 26.10
CA ILE A 66 6.17 -10.11 25.65
C ILE A 66 6.62 -9.22 26.80
N ILE A 67 7.91 -8.90 26.85
CA ILE A 67 8.44 -7.86 27.71
C ILE A 67 9.25 -6.86 26.88
N THR A 68 8.94 -5.58 27.02
CA THR A 68 9.66 -4.49 26.37
C THR A 68 10.54 -3.75 27.37
N LEU A 69 11.55 -3.00 26.92
CA LEU A 69 12.33 -2.10 27.79
C LEU A 69 11.43 -1.12 28.57
N GLN A 70 10.28 -0.73 28.00
CA GLN A 70 9.32 0.14 28.68
C GLN A 70 8.61 -0.59 29.84
N ASP A 71 8.27 -1.87 29.67
CA ASP A 71 7.72 -2.70 30.75
C ASP A 71 8.74 -2.88 31.88
N VAL A 72 10.03 -2.99 31.55
CA VAL A 72 11.10 -3.10 32.54
C VAL A 72 11.16 -1.86 33.43
N VAL A 73 11.15 -0.67 32.83
CA VAL A 73 11.17 0.59 33.60
C VAL A 73 9.94 0.66 34.52
N ARG A 74 8.75 0.33 34.00
CA ARG A 74 7.51 0.46 34.76
C ARG A 74 7.36 -0.59 35.86
N ARG A 75 7.45 -1.87 35.51
CA ARG A 75 7.10 -2.99 36.40
C ARG A 75 8.24 -3.47 37.27
N ILE A 76 9.49 -3.24 36.85
CA ILE A 76 10.67 -3.70 37.60
C ILE A 76 11.31 -2.53 38.34
N ALA A 77 11.58 -1.41 37.67
CA ALA A 77 12.29 -0.29 38.31
C ALA A 77 11.39 0.58 39.20
N ILE A 78 10.16 0.90 38.77
CA ILE A 78 9.26 1.78 39.53
C ILE A 78 8.48 0.99 40.59
N GLU A 79 7.91 -0.15 40.23
CA GLU A 79 7.07 -0.97 41.12
C GLU A 79 7.88 -1.89 42.07
N GLY A 80 9.21 -1.95 41.92
CA GLY A 80 10.10 -2.69 42.83
C GLY A 80 10.11 -4.20 42.61
N GLY A 81 10.19 -4.65 41.36
CA GLY A 81 10.13 -6.06 40.99
C GLY A 81 11.35 -6.88 41.42
N ASP A 82 11.14 -8.15 41.80
CA ASP A 82 12.22 -9.10 42.11
C ASP A 82 12.91 -9.58 40.82
N LEU A 83 14.22 -9.33 40.71
CA LEU A 83 15.03 -9.73 39.58
C LEU A 83 15.21 -11.26 39.46
N GLN A 84 14.95 -12.01 40.52
CA GLN A 84 15.01 -13.47 40.52
C GLN A 84 13.66 -14.12 40.22
N ALA A 85 12.58 -13.34 40.19
CA ALA A 85 11.26 -13.88 39.87
C ALA A 85 11.22 -14.38 38.40
N PRO A 86 10.36 -15.39 38.11
CA PRO A 86 10.12 -15.83 36.74
C PRO A 86 9.55 -14.71 35.88
N ILE A 87 10.01 -14.60 34.63
CA ILE A 87 9.59 -13.56 33.69
C ILE A 87 8.08 -13.60 33.40
N ALA A 88 7.47 -14.79 33.48
CA ALA A 88 6.04 -14.97 33.32
C ALA A 88 5.19 -14.16 34.31
N THR A 89 5.75 -13.76 35.45
CA THR A 89 5.05 -12.95 36.46
C THR A 89 4.97 -11.46 36.10
N VAL A 90 5.85 -10.97 35.21
CA VAL A 90 5.96 -9.56 34.85
C VAL A 90 5.71 -9.27 33.37
N MET A 91 5.66 -10.30 32.52
CA MET A 91 5.37 -10.15 31.09
C MET A 91 3.97 -9.59 30.82
N THR A 92 3.77 -9.00 29.64
CA THR A 92 2.44 -8.66 29.13
C THR A 92 1.86 -9.90 28.45
N SER A 93 0.75 -10.41 28.99
CA SER A 93 -0.05 -11.50 28.40
C SER A 93 -1.15 -10.93 27.48
N GLY A 94 -1.83 -11.79 26.73
CA GLY A 94 -2.85 -11.36 25.76
C GLY A 94 -2.24 -10.70 24.53
N LEU A 95 -1.29 -11.40 23.92
CA LEU A 95 -0.51 -10.88 22.80
C LEU A 95 -1.38 -10.52 21.60
N ILE A 96 -1.02 -9.39 20.98
CA ILE A 96 -1.52 -9.04 19.67
C ILE A 96 -0.58 -9.66 18.65
N THR A 97 -1.12 -10.57 17.85
CA THR A 97 -0.37 -11.29 16.82
C THR A 97 -0.87 -10.93 15.43
N VAL A 98 0.00 -11.09 14.44
CA VAL A 98 -0.35 -11.04 13.02
C VAL A 98 0.28 -12.25 12.31
N PRO A 99 -0.35 -12.81 11.27
CA PRO A 99 0.24 -13.92 10.52
C PRO A 99 1.58 -13.51 9.90
N ALA A 100 2.56 -14.42 9.89
CA ALA A 100 3.85 -14.21 9.23
C ALA A 100 3.72 -13.97 7.72
N ASP A 101 2.66 -14.52 7.12
CA ASP A 101 2.27 -14.29 5.72
C ASP A 101 1.44 -13.02 5.50
N GLY A 102 1.14 -12.28 6.58
CA GLY A 102 0.48 -10.98 6.52
C GLY A 102 1.36 -9.91 5.87
N SER A 103 0.76 -8.76 5.56
CA SER A 103 1.48 -7.65 4.92
C SER A 103 2.07 -6.66 5.93
N ALA A 104 3.08 -5.88 5.51
CA ALA A 104 3.62 -4.77 6.30
C ALA A 104 2.53 -3.76 6.70
N HIS A 105 1.59 -3.53 5.80
CA HIS A 105 0.43 -2.67 6.02
C HIS A 105 -0.48 -3.22 7.12
N GLN A 106 -0.79 -4.52 7.10
CA GLN A 106 -1.62 -5.15 8.14
C GLN A 106 -0.98 -4.98 9.52
N ALA A 107 0.33 -5.26 9.62
CA ALA A 107 1.07 -5.05 10.86
C ALA A 107 1.05 -3.58 11.30
N SER A 108 1.19 -2.65 10.36
CA SER A 108 1.12 -1.21 10.61
C SER A 108 -0.21 -0.79 11.25
N VAL A 109 -1.32 -1.17 10.62
CA VAL A 109 -2.67 -0.85 11.12
C VAL A 109 -2.91 -1.41 12.51
N VAL A 110 -2.49 -2.67 12.76
CA VAL A 110 -2.65 -3.31 14.07
C VAL A 110 -1.83 -2.60 15.14
N MET A 111 -0.59 -2.19 14.83
CA MET A 111 0.25 -1.40 15.73
C MET A 111 -0.43 -0.08 16.11
N VAL A 112 -0.96 0.66 15.12
CA VAL A 112 -1.66 1.93 15.35
C VAL A 112 -2.87 1.74 16.24
N ARG A 113 -3.78 0.85 15.85
CA ARG A 113 -5.06 0.64 16.56
C ARG A 113 -4.90 0.18 17.99
N ARG A 114 -3.87 -0.63 18.25
CA ARG A 114 -3.64 -1.19 19.58
C ARG A 114 -2.63 -0.38 20.39
N GLY A 115 -2.04 0.67 19.80
CA GLY A 115 -1.02 1.49 20.44
C GLY A 115 0.23 0.70 20.81
N VAL A 116 0.55 -0.37 20.07
CA VAL A 116 1.71 -1.24 20.33
C VAL A 116 2.82 -0.97 19.32
N ARG A 117 4.07 -1.06 19.76
CA ARG A 117 5.26 -0.84 18.91
C ARG A 117 5.88 -2.13 18.39
N HIS A 118 5.44 -3.26 18.91
CA HIS A 118 5.94 -4.59 18.58
C HIS A 118 4.75 -5.50 18.31
N LEU A 119 4.85 -6.29 17.25
CA LEU A 119 3.88 -7.33 16.92
C LEU A 119 4.55 -8.67 16.81
N VAL A 120 3.93 -9.66 17.42
CA VAL A 120 4.35 -11.05 17.33
C VAL A 120 3.80 -11.63 16.04
N LEU A 121 4.69 -12.15 15.21
CA LEU A 121 4.37 -12.87 13.99
C LEU A 121 4.17 -14.34 14.33
N THR A 122 3.06 -14.92 13.86
CA THR A 122 2.75 -16.34 14.07
C THR A 122 2.62 -17.10 12.74
N GLU A 123 2.98 -18.37 12.75
CA GLU A 123 2.64 -19.30 11.66
C GLU A 123 1.13 -19.64 11.69
N GLY A 124 0.65 -20.33 10.66
CA GLY A 124 -0.76 -20.72 10.53
C GLY A 124 -1.28 -21.64 11.65
N ASP A 125 -0.39 -22.34 12.36
CA ASP A 125 -0.69 -23.17 13.53
C ASP A 125 -0.66 -22.38 14.86
N GLY A 126 -0.38 -21.07 14.82
CA GLY A 126 -0.28 -20.20 15.99
C GLY A 126 1.09 -20.23 16.69
N SER A 127 2.05 -21.03 16.19
CA SER A 127 3.41 -21.04 16.74
C SER A 127 4.15 -19.74 16.43
N TYR A 128 5.09 -19.37 17.30
CA TYR A 128 5.90 -18.16 17.12
C TYR A 128 6.81 -18.26 15.89
N PHE A 129 6.62 -17.35 14.95
CA PHE A 129 7.52 -17.15 13.82
C PHE A 129 8.61 -16.13 14.15
N ASN A 130 8.21 -14.89 14.50
CA ASN A 130 9.14 -13.79 14.72
C ASN A 130 8.50 -12.60 15.47
N LEU A 131 9.25 -11.53 15.71
CA LEU A 131 8.76 -10.24 16.21
C LEU A 131 9.10 -9.17 15.18
N VAL A 132 8.15 -8.29 14.89
CA VAL A 132 8.38 -7.10 14.06
C VAL A 132 8.13 -5.87 14.91
N SER A 133 9.09 -4.94 14.92
CA SER A 133 8.90 -3.62 15.51
C SER A 133 8.34 -2.64 14.48
N GLN A 134 7.80 -1.55 14.98
CA GLN A 134 7.40 -0.42 14.13
C GLN A 134 8.57 0.09 13.27
N ALA A 135 9.79 0.06 13.81
CA ALA A 135 10.99 0.43 13.05
C ALA A 135 11.22 -0.53 11.87
N ASP A 136 11.00 -1.83 12.05
CA ASP A 136 11.19 -2.84 11.00
C ASP A 136 10.18 -2.70 9.85
N LEU A 137 8.92 -2.36 10.17
CA LEU A 137 7.86 -2.14 9.15
C LEU A 137 8.16 -0.95 8.24
N TYR A 138 8.81 0.08 8.76
CA TYR A 138 9.14 1.31 8.03
C TYR A 138 10.63 1.46 7.73
N ALA A 139 11.44 0.40 7.96
CA ALA A 139 12.89 0.45 7.86
C ALA A 139 13.38 0.54 6.40
N LEU A 140 13.64 1.77 5.98
CA LEU A 140 14.77 2.12 5.13
C LEU A 140 15.71 3.03 5.94
N PRO A 141 17.04 2.99 5.74
CA PRO A 141 18.00 3.70 6.59
C PRO A 141 17.71 5.21 6.71
N GLY A 142 17.68 5.75 7.94
CA GLY A 142 17.62 7.19 8.22
C GLY A 142 16.75 7.57 9.43
N ALA A 143 17.33 8.29 10.41
CA ALA A 143 16.69 8.67 11.66
C ALA A 143 15.38 9.48 11.49
N GLN A 144 15.30 10.35 10.47
CA GLN A 144 14.15 11.24 10.26
C GLN A 144 12.84 10.52 9.86
N ASN A 145 12.90 9.28 9.35
CA ASN A 145 11.69 8.52 9.02
C ASN A 145 10.93 8.08 10.28
N ASN A 146 11.66 7.63 11.30
CA ASN A 146 11.07 7.16 12.55
C ASN A 146 10.39 8.31 13.33
N ASP A 147 10.91 9.53 13.20
CA ASP A 147 10.33 10.72 13.83
C ASP A 147 8.97 11.09 13.24
N LEU A 148 8.81 11.06 11.90
CA LEU A 148 7.54 11.36 11.25
C LEU A 148 6.46 10.35 11.61
N VAL A 149 6.80 9.05 11.52
CA VAL A 149 5.87 7.97 11.88
C VAL A 149 5.43 8.14 13.33
N SER A 150 6.37 8.31 14.26
CA SER A 150 6.05 8.49 15.69
C SER A 150 5.20 9.73 15.95
N SER A 151 5.47 10.84 15.24
CA SER A 151 4.74 12.10 15.38
C SER A 151 3.30 11.99 14.87
N ILE A 152 3.08 11.27 13.75
CA ILE A 152 1.73 11.01 13.22
C ILE A 152 0.92 10.23 14.25
N LEU A 153 1.46 9.14 14.79
CA LEU A 153 0.73 8.33 15.77
C LEU A 153 0.49 9.04 17.11
N ALA A 154 1.37 9.96 17.49
CA ALA A 154 1.22 10.75 18.70
C ALA A 154 0.24 11.92 18.53
N ALA A 155 -0.17 12.26 17.30
CA ALA A 155 -1.02 13.41 17.03
C ALA A 155 -2.40 13.24 17.68
N ARG A 156 -2.88 14.29 18.35
CA ARG A 156 -4.16 14.30 19.10
C ARG A 156 -5.22 15.20 18.50
N ASP A 157 -4.91 15.87 17.40
CA ASP A 157 -5.77 16.82 16.73
C ASP A 157 -5.44 16.92 15.24
N ILE A 158 -6.41 17.37 14.44
CA ILE A 158 -6.27 17.47 12.98
C ILE A 158 -5.24 18.53 12.59
N HIS A 159 -5.12 19.65 13.34
CA HIS A 159 -4.17 20.71 13.01
C HIS A 159 -2.70 20.21 13.04
N THR A 160 -2.37 19.36 14.00
CA THR A 160 -1.08 18.68 14.06
C THR A 160 -0.87 17.79 12.83
N LEU A 161 -1.87 17.04 12.39
CA LEU A 161 -1.80 16.22 11.18
C LEU A 161 -1.63 17.05 9.90
N VAL A 162 -2.27 18.22 9.81
CA VAL A 162 -2.06 19.17 8.69
C VAL A 162 -0.58 19.59 8.61
N CYS A 163 0.03 19.92 9.75
CA CYS A 163 1.44 20.27 9.82
C CYS A 163 2.34 19.10 9.37
N LEU A 164 2.03 17.88 9.80
CA LEU A 164 2.76 16.66 9.48
C LEU A 164 2.63 16.26 8.00
N ALA A 165 1.45 16.44 7.38
CA ALA A 165 1.27 16.25 5.94
C ALA A 165 2.23 17.14 5.13
N GLY A 166 2.39 18.40 5.55
CA GLY A 166 3.38 19.31 4.97
C GLY A 166 4.83 18.82 5.15
N GLN A 167 5.15 18.18 6.28
CA GLN A 167 6.47 17.59 6.52
C GLN A 167 6.71 16.34 5.66
N ILE A 168 5.71 15.49 5.46
CA ILE A 168 5.78 14.33 4.56
C ILE A 168 6.13 14.80 3.14
N ARG A 169 5.42 15.81 2.61
CA ARG A 169 5.70 16.38 1.28
C ARG A 169 7.13 16.89 1.16
N ARG A 170 7.64 17.63 2.16
CA ARG A 170 9.04 18.11 2.18
C ARG A 170 10.05 16.98 2.30
N PHE A 171 9.74 15.95 3.07
CA PHE A 171 10.59 14.78 3.21
C PHE A 171 10.74 14.04 1.88
N VAL A 172 9.63 13.75 1.19
CA VAL A 172 9.64 13.09 -0.11
C VAL A 172 10.33 13.95 -1.17
N ALA A 173 10.11 15.26 -1.19
CA ALA A 173 10.81 16.16 -2.11
C ALA A 173 12.34 16.12 -1.95
N ARG A 174 12.85 15.97 -0.72
CA ARG A 174 14.29 15.78 -0.48
C ARG A 174 14.79 14.44 -1.02
N LEU A 175 14.04 13.35 -0.79
CA LEU A 175 14.43 12.03 -1.30
C LEU A 175 14.41 11.96 -2.84
N VAL A 176 13.51 12.71 -3.49
CA VAL A 176 13.53 12.90 -4.95
C VAL A 176 14.84 13.60 -5.37
N ALA A 177 15.24 14.68 -4.68
CA ALA A 177 16.50 15.38 -4.96
C ALA A 177 17.75 14.49 -4.73
N GLU A 178 17.66 13.56 -3.78
CA GLU A 178 18.69 12.53 -3.51
C GLU A 178 18.68 11.36 -4.50
N ARG A 179 17.79 11.39 -5.51
CA ARG A 179 17.65 10.35 -6.56
C ARG A 179 17.37 8.95 -6.02
N VAL A 180 16.61 8.85 -4.93
CA VAL A 180 16.06 7.57 -4.45
C VAL A 180 15.18 6.96 -5.54
N SER A 181 15.14 5.62 -5.64
CA SER A 181 14.33 4.93 -6.64
C SER A 181 12.84 5.27 -6.50
N ALA A 182 12.14 5.40 -7.64
CA ALA A 182 10.72 5.76 -7.64
C ALA A 182 9.83 4.76 -6.91
N ASP A 183 10.16 3.47 -6.98
CA ASP A 183 9.48 2.40 -6.25
C ASP A 183 9.52 2.67 -4.74
N ALA A 184 10.72 2.83 -4.18
CA ALA A 184 10.91 3.13 -2.76
C ALA A 184 10.26 4.46 -2.34
N LEU A 185 10.25 5.47 -3.22
CA LEU A 185 9.61 6.76 -2.98
C LEU A 185 8.08 6.68 -2.93
N CYS A 186 7.45 6.09 -3.96
CA CYS A 186 6.00 5.94 -4.03
C CYS A 186 5.50 5.09 -2.87
N HIS A 187 6.23 4.02 -2.57
CA HIS A 187 5.94 3.17 -1.44
C HIS A 187 5.95 3.95 -0.12
N ARG A 188 7.06 4.67 0.14
CA ARG A 188 7.24 5.44 1.37
C ARG A 188 6.19 6.53 1.51
N LEU A 189 5.88 7.25 0.44
CA LEU A 189 4.84 8.27 0.44
C LEU A 189 3.48 7.66 0.76
N SER A 190 3.13 6.56 0.09
CA SER A 190 1.86 5.86 0.33
C SER A 190 1.74 5.36 1.77
N SER A 191 2.80 4.78 2.35
CA SER A 191 2.78 4.34 3.76
C SER A 191 2.59 5.48 4.75
N LEU A 192 3.26 6.62 4.53
CA LEU A 192 3.12 7.80 5.39
C LEU A 192 1.73 8.44 5.26
N ASN A 193 1.19 8.49 4.04
CA ASN A 193 -0.16 8.96 3.80
C ASN A 193 -1.20 8.04 4.43
N ASP A 194 -1.08 6.71 4.26
CA ASP A 194 -1.94 5.71 4.92
C ASP A 194 -1.95 5.93 6.44
N LEU A 195 -0.77 6.07 7.06
CA LEU A 195 -0.65 6.33 8.50
C LEU A 195 -1.35 7.61 8.92
N LEU A 196 -1.19 8.68 8.15
CA LEU A 196 -1.85 9.94 8.41
C LEU A 196 -3.38 9.77 8.29
N THR A 197 -3.85 9.10 7.24
CA THR A 197 -5.28 8.84 7.02
C THR A 197 -5.87 7.97 8.13
N LEU A 198 -5.16 6.93 8.58
CA LEU A 198 -5.54 6.12 9.74
C LEU A 198 -5.74 6.98 10.98
N GLN A 199 -4.81 7.89 11.26
CA GLN A 199 -4.90 8.78 12.42
C GLN A 199 -6.03 9.82 12.26
N VAL A 200 -6.24 10.35 11.05
CA VAL A 200 -7.40 11.21 10.76
C VAL A 200 -8.70 10.47 11.07
N ILE A 201 -8.85 9.25 10.55
CA ILE A 201 -10.05 8.43 10.78
C ILE A 201 -10.25 8.17 12.27
N GLU A 202 -9.20 7.81 13.01
CA GLU A 202 -9.29 7.58 14.46
C GLU A 202 -9.77 8.82 15.24
N LEU A 203 -9.17 9.99 14.96
CA LEU A 203 -9.51 11.26 15.63
C LEU A 203 -10.92 11.73 15.28
N VAL A 204 -11.36 11.52 14.05
CA VAL A 204 -12.72 11.86 13.61
C VAL A 204 -13.71 10.87 14.19
N ALA A 205 -13.44 9.56 14.16
CA ALA A 205 -14.34 8.54 14.69
C ALA A 205 -14.70 8.76 16.16
N GLY A 206 -13.76 9.24 16.99
CA GLY A 206 -14.02 9.60 18.39
C GLY A 206 -15.03 10.73 18.62
N GLN A 207 -15.49 11.40 17.56
CA GLN A 207 -16.47 12.49 17.60
C GLN A 207 -17.87 12.05 17.15
N PHE A 208 -18.02 10.81 16.68
CA PHE A 208 -19.27 10.28 16.14
C PHE A 208 -19.72 9.04 16.92
N ASP A 209 -21.04 8.88 17.06
CA ASP A 209 -21.64 7.63 17.51
C ASP A 209 -21.84 6.70 16.31
N LEU A 210 -20.83 5.87 16.04
CA LEU A 210 -20.81 4.99 14.87
C LEU A 210 -21.63 3.72 15.12
N PRO A 211 -22.41 3.24 14.13
CA PRO A 211 -23.17 2.01 14.26
C PRO A 211 -22.29 0.81 14.65
N TYR A 212 -22.81 -0.05 15.54
CA TYR A 212 -22.12 -1.25 16.00
C TYR A 212 -22.27 -2.41 15.00
N VAL A 213 -21.75 -2.20 13.79
CA VAL A 213 -21.69 -3.20 12.71
C VAL A 213 -20.25 -3.32 12.20
N HIS A 214 -19.94 -4.41 11.51
CA HIS A 214 -18.67 -4.49 10.79
C HIS A 214 -18.69 -3.51 9.62
N TRP A 215 -17.68 -2.65 9.55
CA TRP A 215 -17.47 -1.73 8.44
C TRP A 215 -15.99 -1.52 8.16
N CYS A 216 -15.66 -1.07 6.95
CA CYS A 216 -14.30 -0.78 6.53
C CYS A 216 -14.24 0.40 5.57
N TRP A 217 -13.33 1.32 5.85
CA TRP A 217 -12.84 2.33 4.92
C TRP A 217 -11.96 1.69 3.85
N LEU A 218 -12.33 1.94 2.60
CA LEU A 218 -11.67 1.48 1.40
C LEU A 218 -10.86 2.61 0.79
N VAL A 219 -9.74 2.25 0.17
CA VAL A 219 -8.97 3.13 -0.71
C VAL A 219 -8.85 2.50 -2.08
N PHE A 220 -8.87 3.34 -3.11
CA PHE A 220 -8.88 2.92 -4.52
C PHE A 220 -7.70 3.52 -5.28
N GLY A 221 -7.59 3.19 -6.56
CA GLY A 221 -6.62 3.82 -7.45
C GLY A 221 -5.18 3.72 -6.94
N SER A 222 -4.42 4.82 -7.02
CA SER A 222 -3.01 4.81 -6.61
C SER A 222 -2.80 4.53 -5.12
N GLU A 223 -3.73 4.90 -4.26
CA GLU A 223 -3.65 4.59 -2.82
C GLU A 223 -3.87 3.09 -2.57
N GLY A 224 -4.84 2.50 -3.26
CA GLY A 224 -5.05 1.05 -3.22
C GLY A 224 -3.89 0.22 -3.78
N ARG A 225 -3.10 0.79 -4.71
CA ARG A 225 -1.88 0.17 -5.27
C ARG A 225 -0.57 0.50 -4.53
N LEU A 226 -0.62 1.33 -3.47
CA LEU A 226 0.58 1.86 -2.79
C LEU A 226 1.55 2.57 -3.74
N GLU A 227 0.99 3.33 -4.68
CA GLU A 227 1.69 4.04 -5.76
C GLU A 227 1.40 5.56 -5.75
N GLN A 228 1.01 6.11 -4.61
CA GLN A 228 0.72 7.55 -4.52
C GLN A 228 1.97 8.38 -4.84
N THR A 229 1.70 9.52 -5.49
CA THR A 229 2.69 10.57 -5.79
C THR A 229 2.33 11.85 -5.03
N LEU A 230 3.17 12.89 -5.08
CA LEU A 230 2.93 14.14 -4.35
C LEU A 230 1.65 14.86 -4.77
N ALA A 231 1.26 14.75 -6.03
CA ALA A 231 -0.02 15.21 -6.55
C ALA A 231 -1.03 14.05 -6.58
N THR A 232 -1.75 13.87 -5.47
CA THR A 232 -2.84 12.90 -5.33
C THR A 232 -4.08 13.58 -4.77
N ASP A 233 -5.24 13.21 -5.28
CA ASP A 233 -6.55 13.47 -4.69
C ASP A 233 -7.00 12.26 -3.85
N GLN A 234 -8.21 12.35 -3.30
CA GLN A 234 -8.82 11.32 -2.48
C GLN A 234 -9.64 10.32 -3.34
N ASP A 235 -9.27 9.04 -3.33
CA ASP A 235 -10.08 7.97 -3.92
C ASP A 235 -10.42 6.95 -2.83
N ASN A 236 -11.57 7.11 -2.18
CA ASN A 236 -11.98 6.25 -1.06
C ASN A 236 -13.48 5.95 -1.03
N GLY A 237 -13.84 4.96 -0.22
CA GLY A 237 -15.21 4.47 -0.04
C GLY A 237 -15.41 3.81 1.32
N LEU A 238 -16.63 3.38 1.61
CA LEU A 238 -16.98 2.68 2.84
C LEU A 238 -17.80 1.43 2.48
N ILE A 239 -17.41 0.30 3.05
CA ILE A 239 -18.14 -0.97 2.99
C ILE A 239 -18.64 -1.33 4.39
N PHE A 240 -19.88 -1.78 4.52
CA PHE A 240 -20.43 -2.24 5.79
C PHE A 240 -21.30 -3.50 5.64
N ALA A 241 -21.46 -4.24 6.72
CA ALA A 241 -22.39 -5.36 6.80
C ALA A 241 -23.81 -4.84 7.06
N ALA A 242 -24.79 -5.41 6.36
CA ALA A 242 -26.22 -5.16 6.56
C ALA A 242 -26.98 -6.44 6.22
N ASP A 243 -28.05 -6.73 6.94
CA ASP A 243 -28.89 -7.92 6.77
C ASP A 243 -30.04 -7.68 5.78
N SER A 244 -30.29 -6.43 5.39
CA SER A 244 -31.32 -6.05 4.40
C SER A 244 -31.05 -4.70 3.74
N ASP A 245 -31.68 -4.44 2.59
CA ASP A 245 -31.61 -3.14 1.90
C ASP A 245 -32.12 -1.97 2.76
N ALA A 246 -33.14 -2.22 3.58
CA ALA A 246 -33.70 -1.21 4.49
C ALA A 246 -32.71 -0.84 5.60
N GLU A 247 -32.03 -1.84 6.18
CA GLU A 247 -30.96 -1.61 7.12
C GLU A 247 -29.76 -0.92 6.45
N ALA A 248 -29.41 -1.33 5.23
CA ALA A 248 -28.31 -0.72 4.49
C ALA A 248 -28.51 0.78 4.23
N ALA A 249 -29.75 1.17 3.88
CA ALA A 249 -30.11 2.58 3.75
C ALA A 249 -29.93 3.36 5.06
N SER A 250 -30.42 2.81 6.18
CA SER A 250 -30.31 3.43 7.51
C SER A 250 -28.84 3.56 7.96
N LEU A 251 -28.05 2.49 7.82
CA LEU A 251 -26.62 2.49 8.16
C LEU A 251 -25.84 3.50 7.33
N ARG A 252 -26.12 3.59 6.02
CA ARG A 252 -25.51 4.59 5.15
C ARG A 252 -25.79 6.01 5.64
N GLU A 253 -27.03 6.33 5.98
CA GLU A 253 -27.39 7.64 6.54
C GLU A 253 -26.60 7.97 7.81
N ALA A 254 -26.36 6.96 8.66
CA ALA A 254 -25.54 7.12 9.87
C ALA A 254 -24.04 7.30 9.57
N PHE A 255 -23.49 6.63 8.54
CA PHE A 255 -22.06 6.74 8.19
C PHE A 255 -21.71 8.01 7.41
N LEU A 256 -22.63 8.56 6.62
CA LEU A 256 -22.34 9.69 5.72
C LEU A 256 -21.79 10.95 6.41
N PRO A 257 -22.32 11.40 7.58
CA PRO A 257 -21.74 12.53 8.30
C PRO A 257 -20.31 12.28 8.76
N PHE A 258 -20.02 11.08 9.25
CA PHE A 258 -18.68 10.66 9.64
C PHE A 258 -17.73 10.64 8.44
N ALA A 259 -18.14 10.01 7.34
CA ALA A 259 -17.33 9.92 6.13
C ALA A 259 -17.01 11.30 5.57
N ARG A 260 -17.98 12.22 5.55
CA ARG A 260 -17.77 13.63 5.18
C ARG A 260 -16.72 14.30 6.06
N ALA A 261 -16.82 14.17 7.38
CA ALA A 261 -15.85 14.77 8.29
C ALA A 261 -14.42 14.22 8.08
N VAL A 262 -14.28 12.92 7.78
CA VAL A 262 -12.99 12.33 7.40
C VAL A 262 -12.47 12.94 6.09
N ASN A 263 -13.30 13.01 5.05
CA ASN A 263 -12.90 13.56 3.75
C ASN A 263 -12.52 15.05 3.84
N GLU A 264 -13.23 15.85 4.65
CA GLU A 264 -12.90 17.26 4.92
C GLU A 264 -11.59 17.41 5.72
N ALA A 265 -11.34 16.53 6.70
CA ALA A 265 -10.09 16.53 7.45
C ALA A 265 -8.87 16.15 6.57
N LEU A 266 -9.05 15.21 5.64
CA LEU A 266 -8.04 14.86 4.63
C LEU A 266 -7.79 16.03 3.66
N ASP A 267 -8.84 16.73 3.24
CA ASP A 267 -8.72 17.95 2.43
C ASP A 267 -7.89 19.02 3.14
N ALA A 268 -8.14 19.24 4.44
CA ALA A 268 -7.33 20.13 5.26
C ALA A 268 -5.86 19.69 5.35
N CYS A 269 -5.57 18.39 5.34
CA CYS A 269 -4.20 17.85 5.28
C CYS A 269 -3.53 18.02 3.90
N GLY A 270 -4.27 18.50 2.91
CA GLY A 270 -3.81 18.74 1.54
C GLY A 270 -3.98 17.54 0.62
N PHE A 271 -4.94 16.66 0.90
CA PHE A 271 -5.46 15.66 -0.03
C PHE A 271 -6.76 16.21 -0.63
N PRO A 272 -6.71 16.94 -1.76
CA PRO A 272 -7.88 17.63 -2.28
C PRO A 272 -9.07 16.70 -2.52
N LEU A 273 -10.28 17.20 -2.28
CA LEU A 273 -11.51 16.51 -2.64
C LEU A 273 -11.49 16.09 -4.12
N CYS A 274 -11.85 14.83 -4.40
CA CYS A 274 -11.82 14.29 -5.75
C CYS A 274 -12.87 14.93 -6.65
N LYS A 275 -12.43 15.40 -7.83
CA LYS A 275 -13.32 16.03 -8.82
C LYS A 275 -14.37 15.06 -9.38
N GLY A 276 -14.06 13.77 -9.40
CA GLY A 276 -14.98 12.70 -9.78
C GLY A 276 -15.93 12.26 -8.64
N ASN A 277 -15.84 12.90 -7.47
CA ASN A 277 -16.62 12.57 -6.28
C ASN A 277 -16.48 11.10 -5.84
N ILE A 278 -15.28 10.52 -5.99
CA ILE A 278 -14.92 9.15 -5.57
C ILE A 278 -14.47 9.17 -4.11
N MET A 279 -15.43 9.43 -3.22
CA MET A 279 -15.18 9.60 -1.79
C MET A 279 -16.26 8.90 -0.97
N ALA A 280 -15.91 8.40 0.21
CA ALA A 280 -16.84 7.75 1.13
C ALA A 280 -17.99 8.67 1.57
N SER A 281 -17.82 9.99 1.51
CA SER A 281 -18.89 10.96 1.73
C SER A 281 -19.96 10.99 0.63
N ASN A 282 -19.72 10.35 -0.52
CA ASN A 282 -20.71 10.17 -1.58
C ASN A 282 -21.54 8.91 -1.27
N PRO A 283 -22.89 9.01 -1.18
CA PRO A 283 -23.77 7.85 -0.96
C PRO A 283 -23.56 6.70 -1.96
N GLN A 284 -23.09 6.99 -3.18
CA GLN A 284 -22.77 5.96 -4.17
C GLN A 284 -21.59 5.07 -3.76
N TRP A 285 -20.70 5.55 -2.88
CA TRP A 285 -19.49 4.84 -2.45
C TRP A 285 -19.48 4.55 -0.94
N CYS A 286 -20.62 4.72 -0.28
CA CYS A 286 -20.88 4.28 1.09
C CYS A 286 -21.96 3.19 1.03
N LEU A 287 -21.52 1.95 0.77
CA LEU A 287 -22.41 0.86 0.37
C LEU A 287 -22.28 -0.34 1.31
N SER A 288 -23.33 -1.16 1.38
CA SER A 288 -23.25 -2.48 2.00
C SER A 288 -22.36 -3.42 1.17
N ALA A 289 -21.94 -4.53 1.77
CA ALA A 289 -21.17 -5.56 1.06
C ALA A 289 -21.95 -6.19 -0.12
N ASP A 290 -23.27 -6.26 -0.05
CA ASP A 290 -24.12 -6.75 -1.16
C ASP A 290 -24.24 -5.71 -2.28
N GLU A 291 -24.39 -4.43 -1.92
CA GLU A 291 -24.47 -3.33 -2.89
C GLU A 291 -23.16 -3.13 -3.65
N TRP A 292 -22.00 -3.27 -2.99
CA TRP A 292 -20.70 -3.27 -3.67
C TRP A 292 -20.58 -4.42 -4.68
N ARG A 293 -21.01 -5.63 -4.30
CA ARG A 293 -21.05 -6.78 -5.22
C ARG A 293 -21.96 -6.51 -6.40
N LEU A 294 -23.15 -5.97 -6.17
CA LEU A 294 -24.09 -5.61 -7.23
C LEU A 294 -23.51 -4.55 -8.19
N ALA A 295 -22.87 -3.51 -7.66
CA ALA A 295 -22.22 -2.48 -8.46
C ALA A 295 -21.11 -3.07 -9.36
N PHE A 296 -20.26 -3.93 -8.79
CA PHE A 296 -19.17 -4.58 -9.52
C PHE A 296 -19.72 -5.55 -10.58
N SER A 297 -20.75 -6.34 -10.25
CA SER A 297 -21.43 -7.22 -11.22
C SER A 297 -21.97 -6.42 -12.40
N GLY A 298 -22.62 -5.29 -12.15
CA GLY A 298 -23.14 -4.42 -13.21
C GLY A 298 -22.04 -3.93 -14.16
N TRP A 299 -20.85 -3.61 -13.64
CA TRP A 299 -19.71 -3.20 -14.49
C TRP A 299 -19.11 -4.36 -15.29
N LEU A 300 -19.09 -5.57 -14.73
CA LEU A 300 -18.62 -6.78 -15.43
C LEU A 300 -19.61 -7.22 -16.53
N GLU A 301 -20.91 -7.12 -16.27
CA GLU A 301 -21.97 -7.53 -17.20
C GLU A 301 -22.14 -6.54 -18.36
N SER A 302 -22.06 -5.24 -18.09
CA SER A 302 -22.27 -4.18 -19.08
C SER A 302 -21.10 -3.18 -19.10
N PRO A 303 -19.99 -3.50 -19.80
CA PRO A 303 -18.77 -2.70 -19.81
C PRO A 303 -18.88 -1.45 -20.70
N GLN A 304 -19.84 -0.57 -20.38
CA GLN A 304 -19.97 0.75 -21.00
C GLN A 304 -18.86 1.70 -20.51
N PRO A 305 -18.62 2.85 -21.16
CA PRO A 305 -17.49 3.74 -20.83
C PRO A 305 -17.38 4.13 -19.34
N GLU A 306 -18.51 4.39 -18.66
CA GLU A 306 -18.53 4.69 -17.22
C GLU A 306 -18.16 3.47 -16.37
N ALA A 307 -18.64 2.28 -16.71
CA ALA A 307 -18.28 1.03 -16.03
C ALA A 307 -16.78 0.73 -16.17
N LEU A 308 -16.18 1.00 -17.34
CA LEU A 308 -14.74 0.84 -17.57
C LEU A 308 -13.92 1.88 -16.81
N LEU A 309 -14.40 3.13 -16.74
CA LEU A 309 -13.79 4.17 -15.91
C LEU A 309 -13.79 3.74 -14.44
N ASN A 310 -14.95 3.33 -13.92
CA ASN A 310 -15.10 2.85 -12.55
C ASN A 310 -14.21 1.62 -12.30
N SER A 311 -14.24 0.62 -13.17
CA SER A 311 -13.38 -0.57 -13.07
C SER A 311 -11.89 -0.22 -13.04
N SER A 312 -11.47 0.83 -13.75
CA SER A 312 -10.07 1.30 -13.75
C SER A 312 -9.65 2.01 -12.45
N ILE A 313 -10.60 2.27 -11.54
CA ILE A 313 -10.37 2.94 -10.25
C ILE A 313 -10.66 1.97 -9.10
N PHE A 314 -11.88 1.44 -9.04
CA PHE A 314 -12.40 0.66 -7.93
C PHE A 314 -11.83 -0.77 -7.86
N PHE A 315 -11.38 -1.37 -8.97
CA PHE A 315 -10.78 -2.72 -8.92
C PHE A 315 -9.34 -2.72 -8.40
N ASP A 316 -8.79 -1.54 -8.11
CA ASP A 316 -7.61 -1.36 -7.28
C ASP A 316 -7.99 -1.02 -5.84
N LEU A 317 -8.93 -1.77 -5.27
CA LEU A 317 -9.35 -1.58 -3.88
C LEU A 317 -8.41 -2.26 -2.89
N ARG A 318 -8.24 -1.58 -1.75
CA ARG A 318 -7.56 -2.10 -0.55
C ARG A 318 -8.29 -1.60 0.70
N ALA A 319 -8.32 -2.43 1.74
CA ALA A 319 -8.79 -2.02 3.05
C ALA A 319 -7.76 -1.10 3.72
N LEU A 320 -8.21 0.02 4.29
CA LEU A 320 -7.36 0.90 5.08
C LEU A 320 -7.72 0.82 6.57
N TYR A 321 -8.97 1.11 6.93
CA TYR A 321 -9.41 1.17 8.32
C TYR A 321 -10.72 0.41 8.50
N GLY A 322 -10.76 -0.65 9.30
CA GLY A 322 -12.01 -1.27 9.74
C GLY A 322 -11.89 -2.78 9.81
N GLN A 323 -12.99 -3.46 9.48
CA GLN A 323 -13.07 -4.89 9.33
C GLN A 323 -12.59 -5.29 7.93
N GLU A 324 -11.30 -5.59 7.80
CA GLU A 324 -10.64 -5.91 6.53
C GLU A 324 -11.28 -7.10 5.80
N SER A 325 -11.84 -8.08 6.53
CA SER A 325 -12.46 -9.27 5.93
C SER A 325 -13.53 -8.93 4.89
N LEU A 326 -14.33 -7.87 5.12
CA LEU A 326 -15.34 -7.41 4.15
C LEU A 326 -14.71 -7.09 2.79
N THR A 327 -13.56 -6.43 2.81
CA THR A 327 -12.85 -6.03 1.59
C THR A 327 -12.18 -7.23 0.93
N ASN A 328 -11.57 -8.10 1.74
CA ASN A 328 -10.91 -9.30 1.23
C ASN A 328 -11.90 -10.29 0.60
N ASP A 329 -13.10 -10.41 1.15
CA ASP A 329 -14.18 -11.22 0.58
C ASP A 329 -14.69 -10.62 -0.73
N LEU A 330 -14.91 -9.29 -0.79
CA LEU A 330 -15.28 -8.60 -2.02
C LEU A 330 -14.22 -8.76 -3.12
N ARG A 331 -12.92 -8.63 -2.78
CA ARG A 331 -11.80 -8.80 -3.72
C ARG A 331 -11.70 -10.23 -4.24
N ARG A 332 -11.84 -11.22 -3.35
CA ARG A 332 -11.83 -12.64 -3.72
C ARG A 332 -12.94 -12.93 -4.73
N TRP A 333 -14.16 -12.52 -4.39
CA TRP A 333 -15.32 -12.65 -5.27
C TRP A 333 -15.11 -11.95 -6.62
N LEU A 334 -14.56 -10.72 -6.62
CA LEU A 334 -14.28 -9.97 -7.86
C LEU A 334 -13.31 -10.72 -8.77
N LEU A 335 -12.22 -11.26 -8.23
CA LEU A 335 -11.22 -11.98 -9.01
C LEU A 335 -11.80 -13.27 -9.60
N GLU A 336 -12.52 -14.05 -8.78
CA GLU A 336 -13.22 -15.26 -9.22
C GLU A 336 -14.22 -14.94 -10.35
N SER A 337 -14.98 -13.85 -10.20
CA SER A 337 -16.02 -13.44 -11.14
C SER A 337 -15.45 -12.88 -12.44
N ALA A 338 -14.54 -11.90 -12.37
CA ALA A 338 -14.05 -11.14 -13.53
C ALA A 338 -13.42 -12.03 -14.62
N SER A 339 -12.74 -13.11 -14.22
CA SER A 339 -12.14 -14.08 -15.14
C SER A 339 -13.17 -14.78 -16.05
N SER A 340 -14.45 -14.78 -15.67
CA SER A 340 -15.56 -15.38 -16.42
C SER A 340 -16.25 -14.43 -17.42
N TYR A 341 -15.83 -13.16 -17.52
CA TYR A 341 -16.46 -12.16 -18.40
C TYR A 341 -15.54 -11.74 -19.58
N PRO A 342 -15.45 -12.53 -20.66
CA PRO A 342 -14.53 -12.24 -21.77
C PRO A 342 -14.83 -10.92 -22.50
N ILE A 343 -16.11 -10.50 -22.56
CA ILE A 343 -16.52 -9.22 -23.17
C ILE A 343 -15.97 -8.05 -22.34
N PHE A 344 -16.07 -8.12 -21.01
CA PHE A 344 -15.48 -7.13 -20.11
C PHE A 344 -13.95 -7.07 -20.27
N MET A 345 -13.28 -8.23 -20.31
CA MET A 345 -11.83 -8.29 -20.50
C MET A 345 -11.39 -7.65 -21.82
N ARG A 346 -12.11 -7.93 -22.91
CA ARG A 346 -11.90 -7.27 -24.20
C ARG A 346 -12.12 -5.76 -24.12
N ALA A 347 -13.20 -5.32 -23.50
CA ALA A 347 -13.52 -3.89 -23.35
C ALA A 347 -12.47 -3.14 -22.51
N MET A 348 -11.91 -3.77 -21.46
CA MET A 348 -10.79 -3.21 -20.69
C MET A 348 -9.53 -3.04 -21.54
N VAL A 349 -9.23 -4.01 -22.43
CA VAL A 349 -8.12 -3.91 -23.38
C VAL A 349 -8.35 -2.80 -24.39
N GLU A 350 -9.55 -2.72 -24.99
CA GLU A 350 -9.94 -1.63 -25.89
C GLU A 350 -9.80 -0.26 -25.22
N ASN A 351 -10.26 -0.12 -23.97
CA ASN A 351 -10.11 1.11 -23.20
C ASN A 351 -8.64 1.49 -22.94
N THR A 352 -7.77 0.49 -22.73
CA THR A 352 -6.32 0.71 -22.58
C THR A 352 -5.69 1.28 -23.86
N MET A 353 -6.26 0.99 -25.03
CA MET A 353 -5.76 1.49 -26.32
C MET A 353 -6.05 2.97 -26.56
N ASN A 354 -6.97 3.58 -25.79
CA ASN A 354 -7.18 5.03 -25.82
C ASN A 354 -5.94 5.81 -25.34
N TRP A 355 -5.07 5.17 -24.56
CA TRP A 355 -3.86 5.75 -23.99
C TRP A 355 -2.62 5.29 -24.76
N GLN A 356 -2.50 5.73 -26.01
CA GLN A 356 -1.41 5.32 -26.88
C GLN A 356 -0.06 5.90 -26.43
N SER A 357 1.00 5.11 -26.60
CA SER A 357 2.37 5.56 -26.43
C SER A 357 2.65 6.82 -27.27
N PRO A 358 3.28 7.87 -26.71
CA PRO A 358 3.55 9.12 -27.38
C PRO A 358 4.85 9.03 -28.21
N LEU A 359 4.95 7.98 -29.04
CA LEU A 359 6.04 7.77 -30.00
C LEU A 359 5.50 7.78 -31.42
N ASN A 360 6.10 8.60 -32.28
CA ASN A 360 5.84 8.63 -33.71
C ASN A 360 6.39 7.37 -34.40
N TRP A 361 5.94 7.13 -35.63
CA TRP A 361 6.39 6.00 -36.45
C TRP A 361 7.90 6.02 -36.78
N TRP A 362 8.53 7.20 -36.79
CA TRP A 362 9.99 7.37 -36.87
C TRP A 362 10.71 7.37 -35.50
N LYS A 363 10.02 6.97 -34.43
CA LYS A 363 10.53 6.96 -33.05
C LYS A 363 10.86 8.36 -32.49
N GLY A 364 10.27 9.44 -33.01
CA GLY A 364 10.25 10.76 -32.34
C GLY A 364 9.15 10.81 -31.27
N PHE A 365 9.14 11.82 -30.41
CA PHE A 365 8.05 12.03 -29.46
C PHE A 365 6.81 12.62 -30.14
N ARG A 366 5.62 12.20 -29.68
CA ARG A 366 4.33 12.81 -30.00
C ARG A 366 3.87 13.61 -28.78
N TYR A 367 3.50 14.86 -28.98
CA TYR A 367 3.02 15.73 -27.90
C TYR A 367 1.49 15.68 -27.80
N ASP A 368 0.98 16.04 -26.63
CA ASP A 368 -0.46 16.22 -26.45
C ASP A 368 -0.93 17.49 -27.17
N ASP A 369 -2.16 17.46 -27.71
CA ASP A 369 -2.80 18.63 -28.32
C ASP A 369 -3.40 19.52 -27.22
N ASP A 370 -2.53 20.06 -26.37
CA ASP A 370 -2.86 20.91 -25.24
C ASP A 370 -2.27 22.31 -25.44
N LYS A 371 -3.15 23.29 -25.68
CA LYS A 371 -2.74 24.67 -26.01
C LYS A 371 -2.02 25.37 -24.87
N ASP A 372 -2.33 24.99 -23.63
CA ASP A 372 -1.74 25.58 -22.44
C ASP A 372 -0.36 24.96 -22.15
N PHE A 373 -0.10 23.76 -22.67
CA PHE A 373 1.14 23.00 -22.46
C PHE A 373 1.73 22.45 -23.77
N PRO A 374 2.12 23.32 -24.72
CA PRO A 374 2.66 22.88 -26.00
C PRO A 374 3.97 22.10 -25.81
N HIS A 375 4.21 21.14 -26.69
CA HIS A 375 5.43 20.29 -26.67
C HIS A 375 5.61 19.43 -25.41
N THR A 376 4.55 19.18 -24.65
CA THR A 376 4.60 18.31 -23.47
C THR A 376 3.91 16.97 -23.70
N ILE A 377 4.27 16.00 -22.86
CA ILE A 377 3.64 14.69 -22.76
C ILE A 377 3.11 14.52 -21.33
N ASP A 378 1.84 14.21 -21.19
CA ASP A 378 1.27 13.76 -19.91
C ASP A 378 1.72 12.33 -19.62
N LEU A 379 2.75 12.21 -18.78
CA LEU A 379 3.35 10.93 -18.39
C LEU A 379 2.42 10.08 -17.51
N LYS A 380 1.39 10.67 -16.88
CA LYS A 380 0.37 9.89 -16.15
C LYS A 380 -0.51 9.15 -17.16
N LYS A 381 -1.03 9.87 -18.16
CA LYS A 381 -1.94 9.33 -19.17
C LYS A 381 -1.25 8.40 -20.16
N HIS A 382 -0.14 8.82 -20.76
CA HIS A 382 0.50 8.11 -21.86
C HIS A 382 1.70 7.26 -21.45
N GLY A 383 2.18 7.43 -20.21
CA GLY A 383 3.30 6.69 -19.66
C GLY A 383 2.87 5.61 -18.69
N THR A 384 2.41 5.98 -17.50
CA THR A 384 2.15 5.01 -16.41
C THR A 384 0.83 4.26 -16.55
N ARG A 385 -0.25 4.94 -16.98
CA ARG A 385 -1.59 4.34 -17.06
C ARG A 385 -1.63 3.04 -17.90
N PRO A 386 -0.99 2.93 -19.08
CA PRO A 386 -0.96 1.68 -19.82
C PRO A 386 -0.34 0.50 -19.07
N PHE A 387 0.68 0.73 -18.22
CA PHE A 387 1.23 -0.34 -17.36
C PHE A 387 0.24 -0.75 -16.28
N VAL A 388 -0.38 0.23 -15.61
CA VAL A 388 -1.39 0.00 -14.58
C VAL A 388 -2.57 -0.80 -15.14
N ASP A 389 -3.10 -0.39 -16.29
CA ASP A 389 -4.24 -1.04 -16.91
C ASP A 389 -3.89 -2.46 -17.36
N ALA A 390 -2.72 -2.66 -17.99
CA ALA A 390 -2.25 -3.99 -18.37
C ALA A 390 -2.05 -4.92 -17.17
N ALA A 391 -1.41 -4.42 -16.10
CA ALA A 391 -1.18 -5.17 -14.88
C ALA A 391 -2.51 -5.58 -14.22
N ARG A 392 -3.50 -4.68 -14.20
CA ARG A 392 -4.85 -4.97 -13.70
C ARG A 392 -5.57 -6.01 -14.54
N ILE A 393 -5.54 -5.88 -15.87
CA ILE A 393 -6.13 -6.86 -16.79
C ILE A 393 -5.52 -8.25 -16.55
N TYR A 394 -4.20 -8.32 -16.44
CA TYR A 394 -3.52 -9.57 -16.13
C TYR A 394 -3.92 -10.15 -14.78
N ALA A 395 -4.07 -9.29 -13.76
CA ALA A 395 -4.48 -9.72 -12.43
C ALA A 395 -5.91 -10.26 -12.41
N LEU A 396 -6.86 -9.57 -13.04
CA LEU A 396 -8.25 -10.01 -13.16
C LEU A 396 -8.36 -11.32 -13.94
N ALA A 397 -7.64 -11.45 -15.06
CA ALA A 397 -7.65 -12.66 -15.88
C ALA A 397 -7.10 -13.90 -15.16
N ARG A 398 -6.14 -13.71 -14.25
CA ARG A 398 -5.37 -14.79 -13.61
C ARG A 398 -5.58 -14.88 -12.11
N GLN A 399 -6.60 -14.19 -11.60
CA GLN A 399 -6.98 -14.14 -10.18
C GLN A 399 -5.78 -13.81 -9.27
N ILE A 400 -4.95 -12.84 -9.69
CA ILE A 400 -3.80 -12.39 -8.90
C ILE A 400 -4.32 -11.42 -7.83
N PRO A 401 -4.09 -11.69 -6.54
CA PRO A 401 -4.63 -10.87 -5.47
C PRO A 401 -3.94 -9.50 -5.38
N ASP A 402 -2.67 -9.37 -5.75
CA ASP A 402 -1.92 -8.12 -5.64
C ASP A 402 -2.61 -6.93 -6.31
N THR A 403 -2.45 -5.72 -5.75
CA THR A 403 -2.95 -4.48 -6.35
C THR A 403 -1.85 -3.68 -7.05
N ASN A 404 -0.62 -3.71 -6.54
CA ASN A 404 0.50 -2.96 -7.10
C ASN A 404 0.87 -3.41 -8.51
N THR A 405 1.16 -2.42 -9.36
CA THR A 405 1.44 -2.60 -10.78
C THR A 405 2.66 -3.46 -11.02
N ALA A 406 3.78 -3.16 -10.33
CA ALA A 406 5.01 -3.90 -10.51
C ALA A 406 4.88 -5.35 -10.02
N GLU A 407 4.21 -5.58 -8.88
CA GLU A 407 3.94 -6.93 -8.37
C GLU A 407 3.02 -7.73 -9.31
N ARG A 408 1.92 -7.14 -9.77
CA ARG A 408 1.02 -7.76 -10.75
C ARG A 408 1.76 -8.15 -12.04
N LEU A 409 2.62 -7.26 -12.56
CA LEU A 409 3.45 -7.55 -13.72
C LEU A 409 4.43 -8.69 -13.43
N ARG A 410 5.08 -8.69 -12.25
CA ARG A 410 6.02 -9.73 -11.83
C ARG A 410 5.36 -11.10 -11.76
N VAL A 411 4.30 -11.22 -10.96
CA VAL A 411 3.56 -12.47 -10.77
C VAL A 411 2.95 -12.96 -12.08
N SER A 412 2.38 -12.06 -12.89
CA SER A 412 1.83 -12.46 -14.19
C SER A 412 2.91 -12.85 -15.20
N GLY A 413 4.05 -12.17 -15.21
CA GLY A 413 5.19 -12.47 -16.08
C GLY A 413 5.75 -13.86 -15.80
N GLU A 414 6.02 -14.16 -14.53
CA GLU A 414 6.52 -15.45 -14.07
C GLU A 414 5.55 -16.59 -14.40
N LYS A 415 4.25 -16.42 -14.13
CA LYS A 415 3.22 -17.42 -14.47
C LYS A 415 3.09 -17.68 -15.99
N THR A 416 3.49 -16.73 -16.83
CA THR A 416 3.40 -16.86 -18.30
C THR A 416 4.73 -17.25 -18.96
N GLY A 417 5.77 -17.54 -18.17
CA GLY A 417 7.09 -17.90 -18.69
C GLY A 417 7.80 -16.76 -19.42
N MET A 418 7.46 -15.51 -19.10
CA MET A 418 8.15 -14.35 -19.66
C MET A 418 9.62 -14.37 -19.26
N ALA A 419 10.51 -14.06 -20.20
CA ALA A 419 11.93 -13.99 -19.89
C ALA A 419 12.22 -12.90 -18.85
N ALA A 420 13.06 -13.21 -17.85
CA ALA A 420 13.34 -12.32 -16.72
C ALA A 420 13.83 -10.92 -17.15
N TYR A 421 14.58 -10.82 -18.25
CA TYR A 421 15.05 -9.53 -18.77
C TYR A 421 13.91 -8.67 -19.34
N GLU A 422 12.89 -9.28 -19.96
CA GLU A 422 11.72 -8.55 -20.48
C GLU A 422 10.88 -8.03 -19.33
N LEU A 423 10.66 -8.88 -18.33
CA LEU A 423 9.92 -8.51 -17.13
C LEU A 423 10.59 -7.35 -16.38
N THR A 424 11.90 -7.47 -16.14
CA THR A 424 12.70 -6.43 -15.50
C THR A 424 12.64 -5.13 -16.32
N GLY A 425 12.80 -5.20 -17.65
CA GLY A 425 12.73 -4.03 -18.52
C GLY A 425 11.37 -3.31 -18.49
N MET A 426 10.25 -4.04 -18.36
CA MET A 426 8.93 -3.42 -18.21
C MET A 426 8.75 -2.74 -16.85
N ILE A 427 9.19 -3.38 -15.76
CA ILE A 427 9.10 -2.82 -14.41
C ILE A 427 9.99 -1.57 -14.28
N ASP A 428 11.22 -1.64 -14.79
CA ASP A 428 12.15 -0.51 -14.80
C ASP A 428 11.60 0.67 -15.64
N ALA A 429 10.96 0.38 -16.78
CA ALA A 429 10.28 1.40 -17.58
C ALA A 429 9.16 2.10 -16.80
N PHE A 430 8.32 1.34 -16.11
CA PHE A 430 7.26 1.91 -15.25
C PHE A 430 7.84 2.79 -14.14
N HIS A 431 8.86 2.30 -13.43
CA HIS A 431 9.53 3.06 -12.36
C HIS A 431 10.25 4.29 -12.87
N HIS A 432 10.87 4.23 -14.05
CA HIS A 432 11.53 5.39 -14.65
C HIS A 432 10.52 6.51 -14.96
N ILE A 433 9.36 6.17 -15.53
CA ILE A 433 8.30 7.15 -15.80
C ILE A 433 7.75 7.72 -14.49
N GLN A 434 7.55 6.88 -13.46
CA GLN A 434 7.15 7.35 -12.12
C GLN A 434 8.16 8.32 -11.51
N ARG A 435 9.46 8.08 -11.68
CA ARG A 435 10.51 9.00 -11.23
C ARG A 435 10.38 10.37 -11.90
N LEU A 436 10.27 10.41 -13.24
CA LEU A 436 10.12 11.66 -13.98
C LEU A 436 8.85 12.42 -13.56
N ARG A 437 7.76 11.70 -13.27
CA ARG A 437 6.54 12.31 -12.71
C ARG A 437 6.79 12.92 -11.33
N LEU A 438 7.46 12.22 -10.42
CA LEU A 438 7.79 12.75 -9.09
C LEU A 438 8.71 13.98 -9.17
N GLU A 439 9.74 13.95 -10.02
CA GLU A 439 10.63 15.08 -10.27
C GLU A 439 9.85 16.29 -10.80
N GLN A 440 8.95 16.07 -11.77
CA GLN A 440 8.10 17.12 -12.30
C GLN A 440 7.16 17.69 -11.23
N GLN A 441 6.60 16.87 -10.34
CA GLN A 441 5.74 17.32 -9.26
C GLN A 441 6.48 18.13 -8.19
N VAL A 442 7.76 17.83 -7.94
CA VAL A 442 8.60 18.61 -7.01
C VAL A 442 8.98 19.96 -7.63
N ASN A 443 9.29 19.97 -8.93
CA ASN A 443 9.80 21.17 -9.62
C ASN A 443 8.70 22.11 -10.11
N SER A 444 7.52 21.59 -10.44
CA SER A 444 6.40 22.39 -10.93
C SER A 444 5.74 23.17 -9.81
N ARG A 445 5.56 24.48 -10.02
CA ARG A 445 4.71 25.33 -9.17
C ARG A 445 3.24 25.32 -9.60
N ASP A 446 2.96 24.78 -10.79
CA ASP A 446 1.63 24.65 -11.35
C ASP A 446 1.14 23.20 -11.21
N ALA A 447 0.06 23.02 -10.46
CA ALA A 447 -0.56 21.73 -10.23
C ALA A 447 -1.10 21.09 -11.53
N THR A 448 -1.46 21.89 -12.52
CA THR A 448 -1.99 21.40 -13.81
C THR A 448 -0.89 20.85 -14.73
N ALA A 449 0.36 21.32 -14.57
CA ALA A 449 1.54 20.81 -15.27
C ALA A 449 2.24 19.64 -14.55
N SER A 450 1.70 19.19 -13.42
CA SER A 450 2.36 18.25 -12.47
C SER A 450 2.74 16.88 -13.06
N ASN A 451 2.10 16.44 -14.15
CA ASN A 451 2.43 15.19 -14.83
C ASN A 451 2.93 15.40 -16.27
N ARG A 452 3.10 16.66 -16.69
CA ARG A 452 3.47 17.03 -18.05
C ARG A 452 4.97 17.28 -18.14
N VAL A 453 5.65 16.58 -19.06
CA VAL A 453 7.09 16.74 -19.28
C VAL A 453 7.34 17.12 -20.73
N ASN A 454 8.18 18.13 -20.96
CA ASN A 454 8.77 18.40 -22.25
C ASN A 454 10.04 17.55 -22.40
N PRO A 455 10.09 16.58 -23.34
CA PRO A 455 11.25 15.71 -23.52
C PRO A 455 12.54 16.43 -23.88
N ASP A 456 12.47 17.66 -24.40
CA ASP A 456 13.65 18.45 -24.77
C ASP A 456 14.28 19.16 -23.56
N ASP A 457 13.54 19.28 -22.44
CA ASP A 457 14.05 19.80 -21.17
C ASP A 457 14.71 18.70 -20.31
N LEU A 458 14.61 17.43 -20.72
CA LEU A 458 15.24 16.30 -20.05
C LEU A 458 16.73 16.19 -20.40
N HIS A 459 17.51 15.70 -19.44
CA HIS A 459 18.88 15.27 -19.70
C HIS A 459 18.90 14.16 -20.77
N GLU A 460 19.92 14.12 -21.63
CA GLU A 460 19.99 13.23 -22.80
C GLU A 460 19.73 11.75 -22.43
N LEU A 461 20.35 11.28 -21.35
CA LEU A 461 20.15 9.91 -20.86
C LEU A 461 18.69 9.65 -20.44
N ASP A 462 18.07 10.58 -19.73
CA ASP A 462 16.67 10.44 -19.30
C ASP A 462 15.72 10.45 -20.50
N ARG A 463 16.01 11.28 -21.51
CA ARG A 463 15.26 11.31 -22.77
C ARG A 463 15.35 9.97 -23.51
N LEU A 464 16.53 9.34 -23.55
CA LEU A 464 16.73 8.02 -24.16
C LEU A 464 16.01 6.91 -23.39
N ILE A 465 16.11 6.90 -22.05
CA ILE A 465 15.44 5.89 -21.22
C ILE A 465 13.92 6.08 -21.29
N LEU A 466 13.40 7.31 -21.28
CA LEU A 466 11.98 7.59 -21.47
C LEU A 466 11.49 7.03 -22.80
N LYS A 467 12.25 7.22 -23.88
CA LYS A 467 11.90 6.69 -25.20
C LYS A 467 11.83 5.16 -25.20
N GLU A 468 12.80 4.46 -24.61
CA GLU A 468 12.73 2.99 -24.49
C GLU A 468 11.63 2.55 -23.52
N SER A 469 11.31 3.33 -22.49
CA SER A 469 10.20 3.06 -21.56
C SER A 469 8.84 3.14 -22.27
N LEU A 470 8.65 4.14 -23.12
CA LEU A 470 7.43 4.30 -23.92
C LEU A 470 7.31 3.25 -25.04
N LYS A 471 8.41 2.63 -25.46
CA LYS A 471 8.38 1.46 -26.34
C LYS A 471 7.88 0.22 -25.59
N GLN A 472 8.18 0.09 -24.30
CA GLN A 472 7.58 -0.97 -23.48
C GLN A 472 6.05 -0.82 -23.39
N VAL A 473 5.52 0.41 -23.34
CA VAL A 473 4.06 0.64 -23.47
C VAL A 473 3.50 0.03 -24.76
N GLN A 474 4.15 0.28 -25.91
CA GLN A 474 3.71 -0.28 -27.20
C GLN A 474 3.77 -1.81 -27.21
N ASN A 475 4.83 -2.39 -26.67
CA ASN A 475 5.00 -3.84 -26.60
C ASN A 475 3.93 -4.48 -25.73
N LEU A 476 3.65 -3.87 -24.57
CA LEU A 476 2.65 -4.32 -23.62
C LEU A 476 1.24 -4.27 -24.22
N GLN A 477 0.88 -3.16 -24.88
CA GLN A 477 -0.40 -3.01 -25.57
C GLN A 477 -0.57 -4.06 -26.70
N LYS A 478 0.46 -4.27 -27.53
CA LYS A 478 0.44 -5.33 -28.56
C LYS A 478 0.24 -6.71 -27.96
N ARG A 479 0.88 -6.99 -26.81
CA ARG A 479 0.73 -8.25 -26.10
C ARG A 479 -0.70 -8.45 -25.59
N LEU A 480 -1.30 -7.42 -24.99
CA LEU A 480 -2.71 -7.46 -24.55
C LEU A 480 -3.67 -7.75 -25.71
N ILE A 481 -3.51 -7.06 -26.84
CA ILE A 481 -4.34 -7.30 -28.03
C ILE A 481 -4.23 -8.76 -28.48
N ARG A 482 -3.02 -9.30 -28.57
CA ARG A 482 -2.79 -10.69 -28.98
C ARG A 482 -3.44 -11.70 -28.02
N GLU A 483 -3.43 -11.42 -26.72
CA GLU A 483 -3.94 -12.35 -25.70
C GLU A 483 -5.47 -12.28 -25.52
N TYR A 484 -6.09 -11.11 -25.68
CA TYR A 484 -7.49 -10.88 -25.28
C TYR A 484 -8.39 -10.34 -26.39
N MET A 485 -7.82 -10.01 -27.55
CA MET A 485 -8.56 -9.62 -28.76
C MET A 485 -8.14 -10.46 -29.96
N PRO A 486 -8.14 -11.81 -29.87
CA PRO A 486 -7.82 -12.64 -31.04
C PRO A 486 -8.86 -12.39 -32.15
N THR A 487 -8.36 -12.26 -33.37
CA THR A 487 -9.13 -12.08 -34.61
C THR A 487 -10.00 -13.27 -34.93
#